data_AF-J0LJY5-F1
#
_entry.id   AF-J0LJY5-F1
#
_cell.length_a   1.000
_cell.length_b   1.000
_cell.length_c   1.000
_cell.angle_alpha   90.00
_cell.angle_beta   90.00
_cell.angle_gamma   90.00
#
_symmetry.space_group_name_H-M   'P 1'
#
loop_
_entity.id
_entity.type
_entity.pdbx_description
1 polymer ?
#
loop_
_entity_poly.entity_id
_entity_poly.type
_entity_poly.pdbx_seq_one_letter_code
_entity_poly.pdbx_strand_id
1 'polypeptide(L)'
;MTHHYSQYKSTLFRVANLDHWIVLVSGSLIEEFRKLPEDVASFLEAADDFMQSTYTHKRCLLEIPFHVRVVQHQLTKHLPELCDAVSDEIADAFRTELPACWTDVAVLPTLQAIIARVGTRVLVGPELARDPEYIKTAIGFTLDVVVRARIIKSFPNILNPFVGKLVSLIPSVMDKGLKMLEPVIEKQKLNRKILGEDKDQCNFLNWLLDEAPADDNSPRTISILLMNLNLAAIYSTAMVCTHILYNLVTWPEYIDPIRAEISE
;
A
#
# COMPACT_ATOMS: atom_id res chain seq x y z
N MET A 1 -18.40 19.73 6.75
CA MET A 1 -17.17 19.86 7.56
C MET A 1 -16.58 21.27 7.55
N THR A 2 -16.44 21.94 6.40
CA THR A 2 -15.93 23.32 6.29
C THR A 2 -16.68 24.37 7.12
N HIS A 3 -18.00 24.24 7.26
CA HIS A 3 -18.80 25.15 8.10
C HIS A 3 -18.44 25.05 9.60
N HIS A 4 -18.26 23.83 10.12
CA HIS A 4 -17.86 23.62 11.52
C HIS A 4 -16.40 24.03 11.78
N TYR A 5 -15.48 23.77 10.86
CA TYR A 5 -14.09 24.21 11.00
C TYR A 5 -13.98 25.75 11.12
N SER A 6 -14.82 26.50 10.40
CA SER A 6 -14.82 27.97 10.47
C SER A 6 -15.23 28.53 11.85
N GLN A 7 -15.99 27.76 12.63
CA GLN A 7 -16.46 28.13 13.98
C GLN A 7 -15.48 27.72 15.09
N TYR A 8 -14.61 26.73 14.85
CA TYR A 8 -13.78 26.07 15.86
C TYR A 8 -12.28 26.07 15.50
N LYS A 9 -11.81 27.11 14.81
CA LYS A 9 -10.46 27.23 14.20
C LYS A 9 -9.27 26.99 15.13
N SER A 10 -9.47 27.04 16.44
CA SER A 10 -8.42 26.94 17.47
C SER A 10 -8.68 25.82 18.48
N THR A 11 -9.67 24.97 18.25
CA THR A 11 -10.20 24.04 19.26
C THR A 11 -10.36 22.63 18.70
N LEU A 12 -10.35 21.65 19.60
CA LEU A 12 -10.73 20.27 19.30
C LEU A 12 -12.26 20.20 19.15
N PHE A 13 -12.74 19.44 18.17
CA PHE A 13 -14.17 19.13 18.09
C PHE A 13 -14.40 17.71 17.61
N ARG A 14 -15.50 17.11 18.06
CA ARG A 14 -15.86 15.73 17.75
C ARG A 14 -16.93 15.67 16.67
N VAL A 15 -16.82 14.70 15.78
CA VAL A 15 -17.80 14.35 14.76
C VAL A 15 -18.24 12.91 15.00
N ALA A 16 -19.54 12.68 15.00
CA ALA A 16 -20.08 11.32 15.10
C ALA A 16 -19.81 10.58 13.79
N ASN A 17 -19.16 9.42 13.89
CA ASN A 17 -19.12 8.42 12.83
C ASN A 17 -20.16 7.32 13.13
N LEU A 18 -20.31 6.35 12.22
CA LEU A 18 -21.25 5.24 12.37
C LEU A 18 -20.93 4.36 13.60
N ASP A 19 -19.66 4.22 13.93
CA ASP A 19 -19.12 3.26 14.89
C ASP A 19 -18.40 3.93 16.08
N HIS A 20 -17.87 5.14 15.92
CA HIS A 20 -17.14 5.86 16.97
C HIS A 20 -17.19 7.39 16.80
N TRP A 21 -16.60 8.14 17.74
CA TRP A 21 -16.41 9.58 17.62
C TRP A 21 -15.05 9.89 17.03
N ILE A 22 -15.00 10.68 15.95
CA ILE A 22 -13.76 11.20 15.38
C ILE A 22 -13.48 12.56 16.01
N VAL A 23 -12.33 12.71 16.67
CA VAL A 23 -11.87 14.00 17.19
C VAL A 23 -11.02 14.68 16.12
N LEU A 24 -11.45 15.85 15.66
CA LEU A 24 -10.72 16.65 14.70
C LEU A 24 -9.80 17.62 15.44
N VAL A 25 -8.50 17.52 15.13
CA VAL A 25 -7.44 18.35 15.67
C VAL A 25 -7.22 19.55 14.74
N SER A 26 -7.31 20.76 15.28
CA SER A 26 -7.07 22.00 14.53
C SER A 26 -5.57 22.23 14.29
N GLY A 27 -5.24 23.02 13.26
CA GLY A 27 -3.86 23.25 12.83
C GLY A 27 -2.92 23.74 13.93
N SER A 28 -3.42 24.53 14.89
CA SER A 28 -2.62 25.03 16.01
C SER A 28 -2.14 23.95 16.99
N LEU A 29 -2.78 22.77 16.99
CA LEU A 29 -2.47 21.67 17.91
C LEU A 29 -1.74 20.51 17.22
N ILE A 30 -1.45 20.59 15.92
CA ILE A 30 -0.81 19.50 15.14
C ILE A 30 0.57 19.16 15.71
N GLU A 31 1.39 20.15 16.04
CA GLU A 31 2.74 19.93 16.57
C GLU A 31 2.75 19.26 17.96
N GLU A 32 1.72 19.51 18.77
CA GLU A 32 1.55 18.86 20.06
C GLU A 32 1.05 17.42 19.87
N PHE A 33 0.04 17.24 18.99
CA PHE A 33 -0.50 15.93 18.64
C PHE A 33 0.57 14.98 18.06
N ARG A 34 1.45 15.49 17.19
CA ARG A 34 2.53 14.70 16.57
C ARG A 34 3.56 14.18 17.57
N LYS A 35 3.69 14.83 18.73
CA LYS A 35 4.66 14.47 19.78
C LYS A 35 4.06 13.49 20.80
N LEU A 36 2.78 13.15 20.69
CA LEU A 36 2.16 12.17 21.57
C LEU A 36 2.84 10.80 21.37
N PRO A 37 3.05 10.05 22.47
CA PRO A 37 3.61 8.72 22.39
C PRO A 37 2.59 7.74 21.78
N GLU A 38 3.08 6.62 21.22
CA GLU A 38 2.24 5.65 20.50
C GLU A 38 1.18 4.98 21.38
N ASP A 39 1.40 4.87 22.69
CA ASP A 39 0.42 4.34 23.66
C ASP A 39 -0.75 5.31 23.93
N VAL A 40 -0.60 6.58 23.57
CA VAL A 40 -1.66 7.60 23.67
C VAL A 40 -2.35 7.82 22.32
N ALA A 41 -1.59 7.85 21.23
CA ALA A 41 -2.12 8.05 19.88
C ALA A 41 -1.40 7.14 18.88
N SER A 42 -2.00 5.98 18.59
CA SER A 42 -1.44 4.99 17.66
C SER A 42 -2.03 5.10 16.26
N PHE A 43 -1.17 5.44 15.28
CA PHE A 43 -1.55 5.37 13.86
C PHE A 43 -1.91 3.94 13.44
N LEU A 44 -1.17 2.97 13.96
CA LEU A 44 -1.32 1.56 13.62
C LEU A 44 -2.67 1.02 14.10
N GLU A 45 -3.09 1.35 15.32
CA GLU A 45 -4.44 0.99 15.81
C GLU A 45 -5.53 1.71 15.04
N ALA A 46 -5.34 2.98 14.68
CA ALA A 46 -6.29 3.72 13.86
C ALA A 46 -6.43 3.11 12.44
N ALA A 47 -5.33 2.66 11.85
CA ALA A 47 -5.32 1.98 10.55
C ALA A 47 -6.01 0.60 10.64
N ASP A 48 -5.79 -0.17 11.70
CA ASP A 48 -6.50 -1.42 11.95
C ASP A 48 -7.98 -1.20 12.19
N ASP A 49 -8.37 -0.20 12.99
CA ASP A 49 -9.78 0.14 13.16
C ASP A 49 -10.40 0.52 11.81
N PHE A 50 -9.73 1.34 11.00
CA PHE A 50 -10.22 1.72 9.67
C PHE A 50 -10.40 0.52 8.74
N MET A 51 -9.43 -0.39 8.70
CA MET A 51 -9.42 -1.54 7.79
C MET A 51 -10.16 -2.77 8.34
N GLN A 52 -10.43 -2.80 9.65
CA GLN A 52 -10.88 -4.00 10.37
C GLN A 52 -9.97 -5.21 10.10
N SER A 53 -8.64 -5.03 10.16
CA SER A 53 -7.65 -6.00 9.63
C SER A 53 -7.79 -7.40 10.24
N THR A 54 -8.19 -7.45 11.52
CA THR A 54 -8.54 -8.69 12.24
C THR A 54 -9.53 -9.57 11.47
N TYR A 55 -10.48 -8.97 10.77
CA TYR A 55 -11.56 -9.65 10.05
C TYR A 55 -11.41 -9.61 8.52
N THR A 56 -10.63 -8.68 7.97
CA THR A 56 -10.50 -8.51 6.51
C THR A 56 -9.29 -9.21 5.91
N HIS A 57 -8.12 -9.20 6.56
CA HIS A 57 -6.89 -9.72 5.95
C HIS A 57 -5.84 -10.25 6.96
N LYS A 58 -6.29 -10.60 8.18
CA LYS A 58 -5.48 -11.00 9.35
C LYS A 58 -4.57 -9.87 9.85
N ARG A 59 -4.41 -9.76 11.18
CA ARG A 59 -3.69 -8.71 11.91
C ARG A 59 -2.14 -8.78 11.76
N CYS A 60 -1.65 -9.20 10.61
CA CYS A 60 -0.25 -9.52 10.39
C CYS A 60 0.68 -8.28 10.44
N LEU A 61 0.21 -7.12 9.97
CA LEU A 61 1.00 -5.88 9.96
C LEU A 61 1.26 -5.29 11.35
N LEU A 62 0.32 -5.48 12.30
CA LEU A 62 0.43 -4.90 13.64
C LEU A 62 1.30 -5.75 14.57
N GLU A 63 1.33 -7.06 14.34
CA GLU A 63 1.96 -8.02 15.24
C GLU A 63 3.44 -8.24 14.88
N ILE A 64 3.86 -7.88 13.66
CA ILE A 64 5.15 -8.31 13.09
C ILE A 64 5.91 -7.11 12.46
N PRO A 65 6.65 -6.30 13.24
CA PRO A 65 7.20 -5.01 12.77
C PRO A 65 8.46 -5.11 11.89
N PHE A 66 8.98 -6.31 11.57
CA PHE A 66 10.25 -6.40 10.82
C PHE A 66 10.15 -5.80 9.42
N HIS A 67 8.99 -5.90 8.76
CA HIS A 67 8.77 -5.31 7.45
C HIS A 67 8.97 -3.79 7.44
N VAL A 68 8.65 -3.09 8.54
CA VAL A 68 8.89 -1.65 8.69
C VAL A 68 10.39 -1.35 8.65
N ARG A 69 11.19 -2.15 9.34
CA ARG A 69 12.65 -1.99 9.34
C ARG A 69 13.24 -2.25 7.95
N VAL A 70 12.79 -3.29 7.26
CA VAL A 70 13.22 -3.60 5.89
C VAL A 70 12.89 -2.44 4.94
N VAL A 71 11.67 -1.90 5.00
CA VAL A 71 11.27 -0.73 4.18
C VAL A 71 12.09 0.51 4.54
N GLN A 72 12.29 0.82 5.82
CA GLN A 72 12.98 2.04 6.22
C GLN A 72 14.49 1.99 5.98
N HIS A 73 15.12 0.83 6.18
CA HIS A 73 16.57 0.71 6.16
C HIS A 73 17.06 0.10 4.84
N GLN A 74 16.56 -1.08 4.47
CA GLN A 74 17.09 -1.82 3.33
C GLN A 74 16.69 -1.18 2.01
N LEU A 75 15.40 -0.86 1.85
CA LEU A 75 14.90 -0.25 0.62
C LEU A 75 15.52 1.13 0.38
N THR A 76 15.61 1.97 1.41
CA THR A 76 16.27 3.29 1.32
C THR A 76 17.74 3.16 0.96
N LYS A 77 18.46 2.23 1.59
CA LYS A 77 19.91 2.05 1.38
C LYS A 77 20.25 1.62 -0.05
N HIS A 78 19.45 0.74 -0.63
CA HIS A 78 19.72 0.18 -1.97
C HIS A 78 18.85 0.80 -3.07
N LEU A 79 18.21 1.95 -2.79
CA LEU A 79 17.45 2.69 -3.79
C LEU A 79 18.26 2.98 -5.07
N PRO A 80 19.56 3.36 -5.00
CA PRO A 80 20.37 3.58 -6.21
C PRO A 80 20.50 2.34 -7.10
N GLU A 81 20.55 1.14 -6.52
CA GLU A 81 20.65 -0.12 -7.26
C GLU A 81 19.33 -0.51 -7.92
N LEU A 82 18.20 -0.06 -7.35
CA LEU A 82 16.87 -0.30 -7.88
C LEU A 82 16.46 0.73 -8.94
N CYS A 83 17.08 1.91 -8.98
CA CYS A 83 16.70 3.02 -9.85
C CYS A 83 16.60 2.64 -11.33
N ASP A 84 17.59 1.92 -11.87
CA ASP A 84 17.57 1.52 -13.29
C ASP A 84 16.42 0.56 -13.58
N ALA A 85 16.29 -0.48 -12.75
CA ALA A 85 15.23 -1.48 -12.90
C ALA A 85 13.82 -0.88 -12.73
N VAL A 86 13.67 0.10 -11.85
CA VAL A 86 12.42 0.84 -11.65
C VAL A 86 12.13 1.76 -12.82
N SER A 87 13.13 2.49 -13.32
CA SER A 87 12.99 3.37 -14.48
C SER A 87 12.57 2.61 -15.74
N ASP A 88 13.18 1.45 -15.97
CA ASP A 88 12.81 0.55 -17.07
C ASP A 88 11.36 0.07 -16.95
N GLU A 89 10.94 -0.33 -15.74
CA GLU A 89 9.57 -0.80 -15.50
C GLU A 89 8.56 0.35 -15.60
N ILE A 90 8.89 1.56 -15.15
CA ILE A 90 8.06 2.75 -15.34
C ILE A 90 7.83 2.97 -16.84
N ALA A 91 8.90 3.01 -17.64
CA ALA A 91 8.79 3.23 -19.08
C ALA A 91 7.95 2.13 -19.77
N ASP A 92 8.12 0.88 -19.36
CA ASP A 92 7.34 -0.24 -19.88
C ASP A 92 5.86 -0.19 -19.46
N ALA A 93 5.58 0.14 -18.20
CA ALA A 93 4.24 0.30 -17.68
C ALA A 93 3.50 1.42 -18.41
N PHE A 94 4.12 2.58 -18.62
CA PHE A 94 3.52 3.66 -19.41
C PHE A 94 3.23 3.24 -20.85
N ARG A 95 4.13 2.51 -21.51
CA ARG A 95 3.89 2.00 -22.88
C ARG A 95 2.76 0.98 -22.95
N THR A 96 2.53 0.22 -21.89
CA THR A 96 1.51 -0.83 -21.85
C THR A 96 0.13 -0.26 -21.49
N GLU A 97 0.08 0.62 -20.49
CA GLU A 97 -1.18 1.14 -19.94
C GLU A 97 -1.74 2.32 -20.74
N LEU A 98 -0.88 3.05 -21.49
CA LEU A 98 -1.33 4.13 -22.37
C LEU A 98 -1.50 3.66 -23.82
N PRO A 99 -2.56 4.12 -24.50
CA PRO A 99 -2.75 3.84 -25.91
C PRO A 99 -1.73 4.59 -26.78
N ALA A 100 -1.39 4.01 -27.93
CA ALA A 100 -0.42 4.57 -28.87
C ALA A 100 -0.92 5.85 -29.58
N CYS A 101 -2.22 6.11 -29.56
CA CYS A 101 -2.86 7.26 -30.16
C CYS A 101 -3.67 8.05 -29.13
N TRP A 102 -3.96 9.32 -29.44
CA TRP A 102 -4.80 10.19 -28.62
C TRP A 102 -6.12 9.52 -28.28
N THR A 103 -6.32 9.25 -27.00
CA THR A 103 -7.47 8.52 -26.46
C THR A 103 -7.75 9.04 -25.06
N ASP A 104 -9.02 9.13 -24.68
CA ASP A 104 -9.42 9.46 -23.32
C ASP A 104 -9.08 8.31 -22.37
N VAL A 105 -8.36 8.63 -21.28
CA VAL A 105 -7.98 7.66 -20.26
C VAL A 105 -8.45 8.11 -18.88
N ALA A 106 -8.88 7.15 -18.07
CA ALA A 106 -9.18 7.40 -16.68
C ALA A 106 -7.87 7.49 -15.88
N VAL A 107 -7.45 8.71 -15.54
CA VAL A 107 -6.13 8.99 -14.94
C VAL A 107 -5.83 8.13 -13.71
N LEU A 108 -6.73 8.09 -12.72
CA LEU A 108 -6.49 7.34 -11.49
C LEU A 108 -6.37 5.82 -11.73
N PRO A 109 -7.31 5.13 -12.41
CA PRO A 109 -7.15 3.72 -12.74
C PRO A 109 -5.87 3.40 -13.52
N THR A 110 -5.52 4.22 -14.51
CA THR A 110 -4.27 4.05 -15.28
C THR A 110 -3.04 4.16 -14.38
N LEU A 111 -2.99 5.19 -13.52
CA LEU A 111 -1.89 5.35 -12.58
C LEU A 111 -1.85 4.23 -11.52
N GLN A 112 -3.00 3.72 -11.07
CA GLN A 112 -3.03 2.56 -10.17
C GLN A 112 -2.39 1.33 -10.83
N ALA A 113 -2.65 1.08 -12.11
CA ALA A 113 -2.03 -0.01 -12.85
C ALA A 113 -0.51 0.17 -12.97
N ILE A 114 -0.05 1.36 -13.37
CA ILE A 114 1.38 1.68 -13.47
C ILE A 114 2.08 1.52 -12.12
N ILE A 115 1.55 2.12 -11.05
CA ILE A 115 2.14 2.05 -9.73
C ILE A 115 2.11 0.61 -9.17
N ALA A 116 1.05 -0.16 -9.42
CA ALA A 116 1.00 -1.56 -9.00
C ALA A 116 2.09 -2.40 -9.68
N ARG A 117 2.36 -2.18 -10.97
CA ARG A 117 3.45 -2.85 -11.69
C ARG A 117 4.81 -2.49 -11.11
N VAL A 118 5.08 -1.19 -10.96
CA VAL A 118 6.36 -0.70 -10.43
C VAL A 118 6.57 -1.15 -8.99
N GLY A 119 5.55 -1.05 -8.12
CA GLY A 119 5.62 -1.54 -6.74
C GLY A 119 5.88 -3.05 -6.67
N THR A 120 5.20 -3.84 -7.51
CA THR A 120 5.42 -5.28 -7.59
C THR A 120 6.85 -5.59 -8.06
N ARG A 121 7.38 -4.85 -9.04
CA ARG A 121 8.76 -5.01 -9.52
C ARG A 121 9.79 -4.84 -8.42
N VAL A 122 9.58 -3.86 -7.54
CA VAL A 122 10.43 -3.58 -6.37
C VAL A 122 10.28 -4.68 -5.32
N LEU A 123 9.05 -5.06 -4.99
CA LEU A 123 8.75 -5.94 -3.86
C LEU A 123 9.07 -7.42 -4.12
N VAL A 124 8.76 -7.93 -5.31
CA VAL A 124 8.82 -9.36 -5.63
C VAL A 124 9.58 -9.68 -6.91
N GLY A 125 9.94 -8.67 -7.71
CA GLY A 125 10.67 -8.83 -8.95
C GLY A 125 9.80 -8.83 -10.22
N PRO A 126 10.41 -9.12 -11.38
CA PRO A 126 9.79 -8.85 -12.68
C PRO A 126 8.73 -9.88 -13.09
N GLU A 127 8.79 -11.11 -12.57
CA GLU A 127 7.88 -12.20 -12.94
C GLU A 127 6.41 -11.82 -12.66
N LEU A 128 6.10 -11.35 -11.45
CA LEU A 128 4.74 -10.93 -11.08
C LEU A 128 4.40 -9.49 -11.50
N ALA A 129 5.40 -8.63 -11.68
CA ALA A 129 5.18 -7.24 -12.10
C ALA A 129 4.53 -7.14 -13.48
N ARG A 130 4.77 -8.15 -14.33
CA ARG A 130 4.24 -8.24 -15.69
C ARG A 130 3.06 -9.19 -15.83
N ASP A 131 2.62 -9.79 -14.73
CA ASP A 131 1.43 -10.65 -14.72
C ASP A 131 0.17 -9.78 -14.55
N PRO A 132 -0.64 -9.58 -15.60
CA PRO A 132 -1.83 -8.74 -15.54
C PRO A 132 -2.86 -9.28 -14.53
N GLU A 133 -2.88 -10.58 -14.27
CA GLU A 133 -3.77 -11.17 -13.27
C GLU A 133 -3.33 -10.81 -11.85
N TYR A 134 -2.03 -10.80 -11.58
CA TYR A 134 -1.50 -10.39 -10.27
C TYR A 134 -1.74 -8.91 -10.03
N ILE A 135 -1.45 -8.05 -11.02
CA ILE A 135 -1.66 -6.60 -10.93
C ILE A 135 -3.13 -6.27 -10.66
N LYS A 136 -4.05 -6.90 -11.40
CA LYS A 136 -5.49 -6.74 -11.14
C LYS A 136 -5.88 -7.20 -9.73
N THR A 137 -5.25 -8.27 -9.24
CA THR A 137 -5.48 -8.79 -7.88
C THR A 137 -4.96 -7.82 -6.82
N ALA A 138 -3.76 -7.27 -6.98
CA ALA A 138 -3.17 -6.29 -6.06
C ALA A 138 -4.00 -4.99 -6.00
N ILE A 139 -4.45 -4.47 -7.14
CA ILE A 139 -5.33 -3.28 -7.19
C ILE A 139 -6.70 -3.59 -6.55
N GLY A 140 -7.29 -4.72 -6.92
CA GLY A 140 -8.61 -5.16 -6.43
C GLY A 140 -8.63 -5.43 -4.93
N PHE A 141 -7.49 -5.75 -4.33
CA PHE A 141 -7.38 -6.01 -2.90
C PHE A 141 -7.78 -4.79 -2.06
N THR A 142 -7.46 -3.57 -2.51
CA THR A 142 -7.87 -2.32 -1.83
C THR A 142 -9.39 -2.22 -1.72
N LEU A 143 -10.09 -2.48 -2.82
CA LEU A 143 -11.55 -2.43 -2.83
C LEU A 143 -12.15 -3.52 -1.95
N ASP A 144 -11.61 -4.73 -1.99
CA ASP A 144 -12.03 -5.86 -1.15
C ASP A 144 -11.92 -5.50 0.34
N VAL A 145 -10.79 -4.94 0.78
CA VAL A 145 -10.59 -4.51 2.18
C VAL A 145 -11.58 -3.42 2.57
N VAL A 146 -11.72 -2.36 1.78
CA VAL A 146 -12.60 -1.23 2.12
C VAL A 146 -14.08 -1.67 2.18
N VAL A 147 -14.52 -2.50 1.24
CA VAL A 147 -15.91 -3.00 1.23
C VAL A 147 -16.16 -3.88 2.45
N ARG A 148 -15.26 -4.80 2.77
CA ARG A 148 -15.38 -5.68 3.94
C ARG A 148 -15.38 -4.88 5.25
N ALA A 149 -14.47 -3.93 5.39
CA ALA A 149 -14.39 -3.06 6.56
C ALA A 149 -15.69 -2.27 6.76
N ARG A 150 -16.25 -1.71 5.68
CA ARG A 150 -17.54 -0.99 5.74
C ARG A 150 -18.70 -1.88 6.13
N ILE A 151 -18.76 -3.11 5.62
CA ILE A 151 -19.79 -4.08 6.02
C ILE A 151 -19.70 -4.34 7.52
N ILE A 152 -18.50 -4.61 8.04
CA ILE A 152 -18.30 -4.90 9.48
C ILE A 152 -18.69 -3.69 10.34
N LYS A 153 -18.20 -2.49 9.99
CA LYS A 153 -18.51 -1.24 10.70
C LYS A 153 -19.97 -0.81 10.62
N SER A 154 -20.78 -1.44 9.76
CA SER A 154 -22.22 -1.19 9.71
C SER A 154 -22.98 -1.90 10.83
N PHE A 155 -22.33 -2.76 11.60
CA PHE A 155 -22.92 -3.47 12.75
C PHE A 155 -22.29 -2.99 14.07
N PRO A 156 -23.02 -3.11 15.20
CA PRO A 156 -22.44 -2.88 16.52
C PRO A 156 -21.26 -3.82 16.80
N ASN A 157 -20.23 -3.32 17.48
CA ASN A 157 -18.97 -4.03 17.73
C ASN A 157 -19.13 -5.45 18.32
N ILE A 158 -20.19 -5.69 19.10
CA ILE A 158 -20.50 -7.00 19.70
C ILE A 158 -20.75 -8.08 18.63
N LEU A 159 -21.24 -7.68 17.45
CA LEU A 159 -21.52 -8.58 16.34
C LEU A 159 -20.33 -8.76 15.38
N ASN A 160 -19.25 -7.99 15.54
CA ASN A 160 -18.08 -8.06 14.64
C ASN A 160 -17.50 -9.47 14.51
N PRO A 161 -17.39 -10.31 15.56
CA PRO A 161 -16.90 -11.69 15.40
C PRO A 161 -17.78 -12.55 14.48
N PHE A 162 -19.10 -12.35 14.53
CA PHE A 162 -20.05 -13.10 13.70
C PHE A 162 -20.07 -12.58 12.27
N VAL A 163 -20.19 -11.25 12.11
CA VAL A 163 -20.21 -10.61 10.79
C VAL A 163 -18.88 -10.80 10.08
N GLY A 164 -17.75 -10.63 10.79
CA GLY A 164 -16.41 -10.91 10.27
C GLY A 164 -16.28 -12.34 9.77
N LYS A 165 -16.83 -13.33 10.49
CA LYS A 165 -16.88 -14.72 10.01
C LYS A 165 -17.69 -14.86 8.73
N LEU A 166 -18.88 -14.24 8.64
CA LEU A 166 -19.69 -14.27 7.41
C LEU A 166 -18.98 -13.60 6.23
N VAL A 167 -18.35 -12.46 6.46
CA VAL A 167 -17.57 -11.74 5.46
C VAL A 167 -16.38 -12.58 5.01
N SER A 168 -15.70 -13.28 5.92
CA SER A 168 -14.59 -14.17 5.58
C SER A 168 -14.98 -15.37 4.69
N LEU A 169 -16.26 -15.74 4.64
CA LEU A 169 -16.77 -16.79 3.73
C LEU A 169 -16.84 -16.31 2.28
N ILE A 170 -16.85 -15.00 2.04
CA ILE A 170 -16.77 -14.42 0.70
C ILE A 170 -15.33 -14.61 0.21
N PRO A 171 -15.09 -15.29 -0.93
CA PRO A 171 -13.75 -15.49 -1.47
C PRO A 171 -12.99 -14.17 -1.51
N SER A 172 -11.86 -14.10 -0.79
CA SER A 172 -11.10 -12.85 -0.72
C SER A 172 -10.15 -12.72 -1.91
N VAL A 173 -9.99 -11.50 -2.38
CA VAL A 173 -8.93 -11.14 -3.33
C VAL A 173 -7.55 -11.46 -2.72
N MET A 174 -7.44 -11.42 -1.38
CA MET A 174 -6.27 -11.89 -0.65
C MET A 174 -5.93 -13.34 -0.99
N ASP A 175 -6.87 -14.28 -0.88
CA ASP A 175 -6.59 -15.71 -1.13
C ASP A 175 -6.07 -15.97 -2.54
N LYS A 176 -6.55 -15.19 -3.51
CA LYS A 176 -6.02 -15.22 -4.88
C LYS A 176 -4.58 -14.71 -4.92
N GLY A 177 -4.29 -13.56 -4.31
CA GLY A 177 -2.95 -13.01 -4.23
C GLY A 177 -1.96 -13.95 -3.53
N LEU A 178 -2.38 -14.59 -2.43
CA LEU A 178 -1.58 -15.59 -1.71
C LEU A 178 -1.23 -16.78 -2.61
N LYS A 179 -2.19 -17.33 -3.36
CA LYS A 179 -1.94 -18.44 -4.29
C LYS A 179 -0.92 -18.11 -5.39
N MET A 180 -0.80 -16.83 -5.76
CA MET A 180 0.16 -16.36 -6.76
C MET A 180 1.55 -16.09 -6.15
N LEU A 181 1.59 -15.58 -4.91
CA LEU A 181 2.83 -15.23 -4.21
C LEU A 181 3.52 -16.42 -3.54
N GLU A 182 2.77 -17.33 -2.92
CA GLU A 182 3.33 -18.46 -2.17
C GLU A 182 4.33 -19.28 -3.02
N PRO A 183 4.03 -19.66 -4.29
CA PRO A 183 4.98 -20.38 -5.14
C PRO A 183 6.24 -19.59 -5.49
N VAL A 184 6.13 -18.27 -5.67
CA VAL A 184 7.27 -17.40 -5.97
C VAL A 184 8.22 -17.34 -4.77
N ILE A 185 7.66 -17.22 -3.56
CA ILE A 185 8.45 -17.21 -2.32
C ILE A 185 9.08 -18.58 -2.07
N GLU A 186 8.35 -19.68 -2.28
CA GLU A 186 8.90 -21.03 -2.15
C GLU A 186 10.07 -21.27 -3.11
N LYS A 187 9.91 -20.88 -4.39
CA LYS A 187 10.98 -20.93 -5.40
C LYS A 187 12.19 -20.11 -4.96
N GLN A 188 11.97 -18.89 -4.43
CA GLN A 188 13.06 -18.04 -3.95
C GLN A 188 13.81 -18.67 -2.78
N LYS A 189 13.10 -19.23 -1.80
CA LYS A 189 13.73 -19.92 -0.65
C LYS A 189 14.49 -21.18 -1.09
N LEU A 190 13.97 -21.93 -2.05
CA LEU A 190 14.64 -23.11 -2.61
C LEU A 190 15.93 -22.72 -3.34
N ASN A 191 15.87 -21.70 -4.20
CA ASN A 191 17.02 -21.21 -4.95
C ASN A 191 18.15 -20.80 -4.01
N ARG A 192 17.83 -20.06 -2.94
CA ARG A 192 18.80 -19.68 -1.89
C ARG A 192 19.45 -20.87 -1.20
N LYS A 193 18.70 -21.96 -1.00
CA LYS A 193 19.22 -23.18 -0.37
C LYS A 193 20.15 -23.98 -1.31
N ILE A 194 19.88 -23.98 -2.61
CA ILE A 194 20.62 -24.78 -3.61
C ILE A 194 21.85 -24.03 -4.11
N LEU A 195 21.68 -22.77 -4.53
CA LEU A 195 22.71 -21.98 -5.20
C LEU A 195 23.57 -21.15 -4.22
N GLY A 196 23.16 -21.10 -2.94
CA GLY A 196 23.66 -20.13 -1.98
C GLY A 196 22.88 -18.80 -2.10
N GLU A 197 23.14 -17.88 -1.18
CA GLU A 197 22.65 -16.51 -1.32
C GLU A 197 23.33 -15.88 -2.54
N ASP A 198 22.58 -15.70 -3.62
CA ASP A 198 22.98 -14.82 -4.71
C ASP A 198 22.90 -13.38 -4.19
N LYS A 199 23.96 -12.96 -3.51
CA LYS A 199 24.06 -11.64 -2.83
C LYS A 199 23.96 -10.47 -3.82
N ASP A 200 24.08 -10.75 -5.11
CA ASP A 200 24.05 -9.74 -6.16
C ASP A 200 22.62 -9.44 -6.65
N GLN A 201 21.62 -10.26 -6.31
CA GLN A 201 20.22 -9.90 -6.56
C GLN A 201 19.64 -9.07 -5.41
N CYS A 202 19.86 -7.75 -5.53
CA CYS A 202 19.15 -6.72 -4.78
C CYS A 202 17.63 -6.83 -5.02
N ASN A 203 16.93 -7.51 -4.11
CA ASN A 203 15.50 -7.76 -4.19
C ASN A 203 14.90 -7.62 -2.79
N PHE A 204 13.86 -6.80 -2.68
CA PHE A 204 13.15 -6.57 -1.42
C PHE A 204 12.70 -7.87 -0.74
N LEU A 205 12.25 -8.85 -1.54
CA LEU A 205 11.87 -10.16 -1.02
C LEU A 205 13.02 -10.87 -0.30
N ASN A 206 14.27 -10.71 -0.76
CA ASN A 206 15.42 -11.31 -0.10
C ASN A 206 15.65 -10.68 1.28
N TRP A 207 15.66 -9.36 1.37
CA TRP A 207 15.80 -8.66 2.66
C TRP A 207 14.67 -9.01 3.63
N LEU A 208 13.45 -9.13 3.09
CA LEU A 208 12.30 -9.51 3.88
C LEU A 208 12.45 -10.94 4.45
N LEU A 209 12.97 -11.88 3.66
CA LEU A 209 13.26 -13.24 4.09
C LEU A 209 14.44 -13.33 5.08
N ASP A 210 15.40 -12.40 5.00
CA ASP A 210 16.57 -12.33 5.89
C ASP A 210 16.21 -11.80 7.27
N GLU A 211 15.37 -10.78 7.33
CA GLU A 211 14.96 -10.15 8.58
C GLU A 211 13.74 -10.82 9.24
N ALA A 212 13.06 -11.74 8.53
CA ALA A 212 11.90 -12.45 9.04
C ALA A 212 12.28 -13.44 10.18
N PRO A 213 11.67 -13.30 11.38
CA PRO A 213 11.78 -14.28 12.45
C PRO A 213 11.39 -15.69 11.99
N ALA A 214 11.96 -16.73 12.62
CA ALA A 214 11.72 -18.12 12.23
C ALA A 214 10.22 -18.48 12.18
N ASP A 215 9.44 -17.98 13.14
CA ASP A 215 8.00 -18.23 13.24
C ASP A 215 7.19 -17.53 12.13
N ASP A 216 7.69 -16.40 11.61
CA ASP A 216 7.02 -15.56 10.61
C ASP A 216 7.56 -15.73 9.18
N ASN A 217 8.58 -16.57 8.99
CA ASN A 217 9.22 -16.82 7.70
C ASN A 217 8.43 -17.83 6.82
N SER A 218 7.14 -18.05 7.08
CA SER A 218 6.33 -18.92 6.22
C SER A 218 5.95 -18.21 4.91
N PRO A 219 5.91 -18.92 3.74
CA PRO A 219 5.52 -18.30 2.47
C PRO A 219 4.18 -17.56 2.54
N ARG A 220 3.23 -18.10 3.30
CA ARG A 220 1.92 -17.48 3.53
C ARG A 220 2.03 -16.15 4.27
N THR A 221 2.82 -16.08 5.35
CA THR A 221 2.97 -14.85 6.16
C THR A 221 3.65 -13.76 5.35
N ILE A 222 4.73 -14.10 4.65
CA ILE A 222 5.42 -13.19 3.72
C ILE A 222 4.48 -12.71 2.61
N SER A 223 3.64 -13.60 2.05
CA SER A 223 2.65 -13.22 1.04
C SER A 223 1.62 -12.22 1.57
N ILE A 224 1.11 -12.42 2.78
CA ILE A 224 0.19 -11.48 3.45
C ILE A 224 0.87 -10.11 3.61
N LEU A 225 2.11 -10.08 4.06
CA LEU A 225 2.88 -8.83 4.21
C LEU A 225 3.05 -8.12 2.87
N LEU A 226 3.41 -8.82 1.80
CA LEU A 226 3.58 -8.24 0.46
C LEU A 226 2.27 -7.68 -0.11
N MET A 227 1.16 -8.38 0.05
CA MET A 227 -0.17 -7.89 -0.37
C MET A 227 -0.54 -6.59 0.38
N ASN A 228 -0.20 -6.51 1.65
CA ASN A 228 -0.43 -5.31 2.46
C ASN A 228 0.50 -4.14 2.12
N LEU A 229 1.77 -4.41 1.79
CA LEU A 229 2.69 -3.38 1.30
C LEU A 229 2.19 -2.80 -0.02
N ASN A 230 1.70 -3.65 -0.93
CA ASN A 230 1.05 -3.21 -2.16
C ASN A 230 -0.19 -2.36 -1.88
N LEU A 231 -1.06 -2.79 -0.96
CA LEU A 231 -2.24 -2.02 -0.53
C LEU A 231 -1.86 -0.60 -0.08
N ALA A 232 -0.85 -0.48 0.78
CA ALA A 232 -0.39 0.80 1.31
C ALA A 232 0.22 1.71 0.23
N ALA A 233 1.00 1.14 -0.69
CA ALA A 233 1.77 1.89 -1.68
C ALA A 233 0.94 2.32 -2.91
N ILE A 234 0.08 1.44 -3.43
CA ILE A 234 -0.59 1.66 -4.72
C ILE A 234 -1.52 2.87 -4.67
N TYR A 235 -2.44 2.89 -3.70
CA TYR A 235 -3.49 3.89 -3.69
C TYR A 235 -2.95 5.28 -3.37
N SER A 236 -2.09 5.40 -2.35
CA SER A 236 -1.51 6.67 -1.92
C SER A 236 -0.67 7.32 -3.02
N THR A 237 0.23 6.57 -3.66
CA THR A 237 1.11 7.08 -4.72
C THR A 237 0.32 7.42 -5.99
N ALA A 238 -0.60 6.57 -6.42
CA ALA A 238 -1.43 6.85 -7.60
C ALA A 238 -2.30 8.11 -7.39
N MET A 239 -2.82 8.33 -6.18
CA MET A 239 -3.55 9.55 -5.83
C MET A 239 -2.66 10.79 -5.90
N VAL A 240 -1.44 10.73 -5.36
CA VAL A 240 -0.47 11.85 -5.45
C VAL A 240 -0.17 12.17 -6.92
N CYS A 241 0.16 11.17 -7.74
CA CYS A 241 0.40 11.36 -9.16
C CYS A 241 -0.81 11.94 -9.90
N THR A 242 -2.02 11.47 -9.56
CA THR A 242 -3.28 11.99 -10.13
C THR A 242 -3.44 13.48 -9.80
N HIS A 243 -3.21 13.87 -8.54
CA HIS A 243 -3.28 15.26 -8.14
C HIS A 243 -2.21 16.12 -8.81
N ILE A 244 -0.99 15.62 -8.95
CA ILE A 244 0.07 16.33 -9.69
C ILE A 244 -0.38 16.61 -11.12
N LEU A 245 -0.90 15.61 -11.84
CA LEU A 245 -1.37 15.80 -13.22
C LEU A 245 -2.50 16.84 -13.30
N TYR A 246 -3.51 16.74 -12.43
CA TYR A 246 -4.61 17.71 -12.43
C TYR A 246 -4.15 19.12 -12.05
N ASN A 247 -3.19 19.24 -11.14
CA ASN A 247 -2.59 20.52 -10.78
C ASN A 247 -1.82 21.13 -11.95
N LEU A 248 -1.03 20.34 -12.70
CA LEU A 248 -0.30 20.82 -13.88
C LEU A 248 -1.23 21.28 -15.00
N VAL A 249 -2.38 20.62 -15.17
CA VAL A 249 -3.42 21.05 -16.11
C VAL A 249 -4.09 22.35 -15.65
N THR A 250 -4.27 22.52 -14.34
CA THR A 250 -4.91 23.71 -13.75
C THR A 250 -3.97 24.91 -13.71
N TRP A 251 -2.67 24.68 -13.53
CA TRP A 251 -1.61 25.70 -13.44
C TRP A 251 -0.47 25.41 -14.44
N PRO A 252 -0.68 25.67 -15.74
CA PRO A 252 0.30 25.37 -16.78
C PRO A 252 1.63 26.12 -16.64
N GLU A 253 1.68 27.22 -15.88
CA GLU A 253 2.89 28.00 -15.61
C GLU A 253 4.02 27.18 -14.97
N TYR A 254 3.70 26.04 -14.32
CA TYR A 254 4.69 25.14 -13.74
C TYR A 254 5.24 24.11 -14.72
N ILE A 255 4.64 23.92 -15.90
CA ILE A 255 5.03 22.85 -16.84
C ILE A 255 6.43 23.09 -17.42
N ASP A 256 6.69 24.30 -17.94
CA ASP A 256 7.97 24.61 -18.58
C ASP A 256 9.16 24.58 -17.60
N PRO A 257 9.06 25.15 -16.38
CA PRO A 257 10.10 25.00 -15.36
C PRO A 257 10.43 23.54 -15.02
N ILE A 258 9.41 22.70 -14.82
CA ILE A 258 9.61 21.27 -14.48
C ILE A 258 10.29 20.53 -15.64
N ARG A 259 9.94 20.82 -16.90
CA ARG A 259 10.60 20.21 -18.06
C ARG A 259 12.05 20.63 -18.20
N ALA A 260 12.37 21.89 -17.88
CA ALA A 260 13.74 22.38 -17.87
C ALA A 260 14.57 21.63 -16.81
N GLU A 261 14.02 21.46 -15.59
CA GLU A 261 14.67 20.73 -14.49
C GLU A 261 14.94 19.25 -14.83
N ILE A 262 14.01 18.57 -15.52
CA ILE A 262 14.19 17.16 -15.95
C ILE A 262 15.32 17.01 -16.99
N SER A 263 15.63 18.08 -17.74
CA SER A 263 16.61 18.05 -18.83
C SER A 263 18.04 18.46 -18.40
N GLU A 264 18.21 18.88 -17.15
CA GLU A 264 19.51 19.21 -16.53
C GLU A 264 20.26 17.95 -16.09
#